data_AF-A0A7N5ZYL7-F1
#
_entry.id   AF-A0A7N5ZYL7-F1
#
_cell.length_a   1.000
_cell.length_b   1.000
_cell.length_c   1.000
_cell.angle_alpha   90.00
_cell.angle_beta   90.00
_cell.angle_gamma   90.00
#
_symmetry.space_group_name_H-M   'P 1'
#
loop_
_entity.id
_entity.type
_entity.pdbx_description
1 polymer ?
#
loop_
_entity_poly.entity_id
_entity_poly.type
_entity_poly.pdbx_seq_one_letter_code
_entity_poly.pdbx_strand_id
1 'polypeptide(L)'
;MRELALEIGIRVLLFGVFVFTEFLEPFERVIQPEELWLYKNPLVESDHIPKRVMFAISFLTPLAVIFVVKIIQRTDKTEIKEACLAVSLALALNGVFTNTIKLIVGR
;
A
#
# COMPACT_ATOMS: atom_id res chain seq x y z
N MET A 1 -24.97 7.97 10.73
CA MET A 1 -24.02 9.10 10.90
C MET A 1 -22.80 8.71 11.73
N ARG A 2 -22.95 8.15 12.94
CA ARG A 2 -21.81 7.78 13.80
C ARG A 2 -20.88 6.73 13.17
N GLU A 3 -21.42 5.69 12.55
CA GLU A 3 -20.62 4.64 11.89
C GLU A 3 -19.83 5.19 10.70
N LEU A 4 -20.49 5.97 9.83
CA LEU A 4 -19.86 6.58 8.66
C LEU A 4 -18.73 7.56 9.06
N ALA A 5 -18.92 8.33 10.15
CA ALA A 5 -17.88 9.19 10.70
C ALA A 5 -16.68 8.38 11.24
N LEU A 6 -16.94 7.24 11.88
CA LEU A 6 -15.90 6.35 12.39
C LEU A 6 -15.14 5.67 11.24
N GLU A 7 -15.83 5.27 10.18
CA GLU A 7 -15.25 4.71 8.96
C GLU A 7 -14.30 5.70 8.26
N ILE A 8 -14.72 6.97 8.15
CA ILE A 8 -13.89 8.04 7.60
C ILE A 8 -12.71 8.32 8.54
N GLY A 9 -12.96 8.40 9.84
CA GLY A 9 -11.93 8.65 10.86
C GLY A 9 -10.81 7.61 10.82
N ILE A 10 -11.16 6.33 10.74
CA ILE A 10 -10.19 5.23 10.62
C ILE A 10 -9.37 5.38 9.33
N ARG A 11 -10.00 5.69 8.19
CA ARG A 11 -9.27 5.85 6.92
C ARG A 11 -8.32 7.03 6.94
N VAL A 12 -8.75 8.17 7.49
CA VAL A 12 -7.88 9.34 7.64
C VAL A 12 -6.71 9.03 8.57
N LEU A 13 -6.96 8.33 9.67
CA LEU A 13 -5.91 7.88 10.59
C LEU A 13 -4.91 6.94 9.89
N LEU A 14 -5.40 5.89 9.21
CA LEU A 14 -4.56 4.94 8.50
C LEU A 14 -3.74 5.62 7.39
N PHE A 15 -4.36 6.55 6.65
CA PHE A 15 -3.65 7.32 5.64
C PHE A 15 -2.58 8.23 6.27
N GLY A 16 -2.88 8.86 7.40
CA GLY A 16 -1.89 9.65 8.16
C GLY A 16 -0.71 8.80 8.63
N VAL A 17 -0.97 7.62 9.19
CA VAL A 17 0.06 6.65 9.60
C VAL A 17 0.87 6.18 8.39
N PHE A 18 0.23 5.86 7.27
CA PHE A 18 0.90 5.48 6.04
C PHE A 18 1.85 6.57 5.55
N VAL A 19 1.39 7.82 5.45
CA VAL A 19 2.21 8.95 5.01
C VAL A 19 3.38 9.16 5.98
N PHE A 20 3.11 9.16 7.29
CA PHE A 20 4.14 9.32 8.31
C PHE A 20 5.23 8.23 8.19
N THR A 21 4.82 6.95 8.13
CA THR A 21 5.75 5.81 8.01
C THR A 21 6.45 5.74 6.65
N GLU A 22 5.90 6.32 5.60
CA GLU A 22 6.58 6.39 4.29
C GLU A 22 7.80 7.31 4.34
N PHE A 23 7.75 8.37 5.16
CA PHE A 23 8.83 9.35 5.32
C PHE A 23 9.86 9.01 6.39
N LEU A 24 9.62 7.97 7.20
CA LEU A 24 10.60 7.52 8.18
C LEU A 24 11.76 6.77 7.53
N GLU A 25 12.94 6.95 8.10
CA GLU A 25 14.13 6.20 7.71
C GLU A 25 14.04 4.76 8.23
N PRO A 26 14.26 3.74 7.39
CA PRO A 26 14.34 2.35 7.83
C PRO A 26 15.48 2.12 8.82
N PHE A 27 15.32 1.13 9.68
CA PHE A 27 16.41 0.62 10.50
C PHE A 27 17.59 0.17 9.62
N GLU A 28 18.83 0.48 9.98
CA GLU A 28 20.02 -0.05 9.30
C GLU A 28 20.50 -1.32 10.00
N ARG A 29 20.42 -2.46 9.31
CA ARG A 29 20.74 -3.75 9.90
C ARG A 29 22.22 -4.08 9.71
N VAL A 30 22.95 -4.28 10.81
CA VAL A 30 24.32 -4.80 10.74
C VAL A 30 24.28 -6.30 10.41
N ILE A 31 24.81 -6.67 9.25
CA ILE A 31 24.86 -8.06 8.78
C ILE A 31 26.04 -8.78 9.45
N GLN A 32 25.76 -9.94 10.05
CA GLN A 32 26.79 -10.77 10.68
C GLN A 32 27.65 -11.50 9.63
N PRO A 33 28.93 -11.81 9.92
CA PRO A 33 29.83 -12.52 9.00
C PRO A 33 29.26 -13.83 8.46
N GLU A 34 28.46 -14.53 9.27
CA GLU A 34 27.84 -15.82 8.96
C GLU A 34 26.64 -15.67 8.00
N GLU A 35 26.01 -14.50 7.95
CA GLU A 35 24.86 -14.19 7.07
C GLU A 35 25.28 -13.48 5.78
N LEU A 36 26.53 -13.03 5.70
CA LEU A 36 27.08 -12.22 4.60
C LEU A 36 26.95 -12.90 3.23
N TRP A 37 26.90 -14.24 3.20
CA TRP A 37 26.71 -14.99 1.96
C TRP A 37 25.31 -14.82 1.35
N LEU A 38 24.28 -14.50 2.15
CA LEU A 38 22.91 -14.27 1.69
C LEU A 38 22.79 -12.96 0.90
N TYR A 39 23.68 -12.00 1.17
CA TYR A 39 23.69 -10.66 0.58
C TYR A 39 24.75 -10.49 -0.51
N LYS A 40 25.24 -11.59 -1.09
CA LYS A 40 26.25 -11.56 -2.18
C LYS A 40 25.71 -11.04 -3.51
N ASN A 41 24.42 -10.75 -3.62
CA ASN A 41 23.84 -10.27 -4.86
C ASN A 41 24.33 -8.83 -5.15
N PRO A 42 24.64 -8.48 -6.42
CA PRO A 42 25.05 -7.13 -6.77
C PRO A 42 24.04 -6.10 -6.27
N LEU A 43 24.53 -4.98 -5.75
CA LEU A 43 23.67 -3.86 -5.35
C LEU A 43 22.98 -3.29 -6.58
N VAL A 44 21.64 -3.24 -6.52
CA VAL A 44 20.83 -2.63 -7.57
C VAL A 44 20.65 -1.16 -7.20
N GLU A 45 21.38 -0.28 -7.87
CA GLU A 45 21.37 1.16 -7.58
C GLU A 45 20.09 1.86 -8.05
N SER A 46 19.40 1.29 -9.04
CA SER A 46 18.17 1.87 -9.60
C SER A 46 17.02 0.88 -9.59
N ASP A 47 15.88 1.31 -9.06
CA ASP A 47 14.66 0.51 -9.04
C ASP A 47 14.18 0.26 -10.48
N HIS A 48 13.91 -1.00 -10.82
CA HIS A 48 13.31 -1.36 -12.12
C HIS A 48 11.94 -0.70 -12.33
N ILE A 49 11.18 -0.49 -11.25
CA ILE A 49 9.90 0.20 -11.26
C ILE A 49 9.97 1.37 -10.27
N PRO A 50 9.88 2.62 -10.75
CA PRO A 50 9.89 3.78 -9.88
C PRO A 50 8.70 3.76 -8.91
N LYS A 51 8.91 4.21 -7.66
CA LYS A 51 7.87 4.28 -6.62
C LYS A 51 6.56 4.94 -7.09
N ARG A 52 6.64 6.01 -7.89
CA ARG A 52 5.47 6.71 -8.44
C ARG A 52 4.63 5.82 -9.35
N VAL A 53 5.29 4.99 -10.17
CA VAL A 53 4.63 4.05 -11.08
C VAL A 53 3.98 2.93 -10.27
N MET A 54 4.64 2.46 -9.22
CA MET A 54 4.07 1.45 -8.31
C MET A 54 2.76 1.94 -7.68
N PHE A 55 2.72 3.17 -7.16
CA PHE A 55 1.48 3.77 -6.64
C PHE A 55 0.40 3.92 -7.70
N ALA A 56 0.77 4.34 -8.92
CA ALA A 56 -0.17 4.43 -10.02
C ALA A 56 -0.79 3.07 -10.35
N ILE A 57 0.02 2.01 -10.43
CA ILE A 57 -0.48 0.66 -10.70
C ILE A 57 -1.40 0.17 -9.57
N SER A 58 -1.01 0.35 -8.31
CA SER A 58 -1.81 -0.06 -7.15
C SER A 58 -3.16 0.66 -7.09
N PHE A 59 -3.25 1.92 -7.54
CA PHE A 59 -4.50 2.67 -7.55
C PHE A 59 -5.35 2.43 -8.80
N LEU A 60 -4.72 2.40 -9.98
CA LEU A 60 -5.42 2.29 -11.27
C LEU A 60 -5.96 0.88 -11.52
N THR A 61 -5.24 -0.16 -11.11
CA THR A 61 -5.66 -1.56 -11.32
C THR A 61 -7.02 -1.86 -10.70
N PRO A 62 -7.26 -1.64 -9.39
CA PRO A 62 -8.57 -1.93 -8.79
C PRO A 62 -9.68 -1.04 -9.37
N LEU A 63 -9.39 0.22 -9.72
CA LEU A 63 -10.37 1.10 -10.38
C LEU A 63 -10.77 0.58 -11.76
N ALA A 64 -9.80 0.11 -12.55
CA ALA A 64 -10.05 -0.50 -13.84
C ALA A 64 -10.93 -1.76 -13.69
N VAL A 65 -10.63 -2.62 -12.71
CA VAL A 65 -11.43 -3.81 -12.42
C VAL A 65 -12.87 -3.44 -12.05
N ILE A 66 -13.07 -2.47 -11.15
CA ILE A 66 -14.42 -1.99 -10.79
C ILE A 66 -15.16 -1.47 -12.02
N PHE A 67 -14.49 -0.71 -12.89
CA PHE A 67 -15.09 -0.17 -14.10
C PHE A 67 -15.49 -1.25 -15.11
N VAL A 68 -14.62 -2.24 -15.33
CA VAL A 68 -14.90 -3.39 -16.20
C VAL A 68 -16.10 -4.18 -15.68
N VAL A 69 -16.11 -4.51 -14.38
CA VAL A 69 -17.23 -5.24 -13.76
C VAL A 69 -18.53 -4.46 -13.88
N LYS A 70 -18.49 -3.13 -13.65
CA LYS A 70 -19.66 -2.26 -13.83
C LYS A 70 -20.23 -2.33 -15.25
N ILE A 71 -19.38 -2.33 -16.28
CA ILE A 71 -19.83 -2.39 -17.68
C ILE A 71 -20.48 -3.75 -17.97
N ILE A 72 -19.87 -4.84 -17.52
CA ILE A 72 -20.32 -6.21 -17.80
C ILE A 72 -21.61 -6.53 -17.05
N GLN A 73 -21.64 -6.28 -15.75
CA GLN A 73 -22.73 -6.71 -14.86
C GLN A 73 -23.82 -5.65 -14.68
N ARG A 74 -23.63 -4.43 -15.20
CA ARG A 74 -24.50 -3.26 -14.97
C ARG A 74 -24.80 -3.03 -13.48
N THR A 75 -23.75 -3.20 -12.69
CA THR A 75 -23.66 -3.02 -11.24
C THR A 75 -24.26 -1.69 -10.77
N ASP A 76 -24.98 -1.74 -9.65
CA ASP A 76 -25.68 -0.59 -9.07
C ASP A 76 -24.74 0.41 -8.39
N LYS A 77 -25.25 1.62 -8.13
CA LYS A 77 -24.49 2.68 -7.44
C LYS A 77 -24.01 2.25 -6.05
N THR A 78 -24.77 1.40 -5.36
CA THR A 78 -24.45 0.90 -4.02
C THR A 78 -23.25 -0.04 -4.07
N GLU A 79 -23.22 -0.97 -5.01
CA GLU A 79 -22.12 -1.94 -5.15
C GLU A 79 -20.80 -1.26 -5.54
N ILE A 80 -20.85 -0.23 -6.39
CA ILE A 80 -19.66 0.58 -6.72
C ILE A 80 -19.16 1.33 -5.48
N LYS A 81 -20.07 1.88 -4.68
CA LYS A 81 -19.71 2.56 -3.43
C LYS A 81 -19.01 1.59 -2.48
N GLU A 82 -19.58 0.42 -2.25
CA GLU A 82 -18.98 -0.60 -1.37
C GLU A 82 -17.62 -1.09 -1.90
N ALA A 83 -17.48 -1.28 -3.21
CA ALA A 83 -16.20 -1.64 -3.83
C ALA A 83 -15.14 -0.55 -3.61
N CYS A 84 -15.49 0.73 -3.78
CA CYS A 84 -14.58 1.85 -3.50
C CYS A 84 -14.22 1.94 -2.01
N LEU A 85 -15.17 1.69 -1.12
CA LEU A 85 -14.93 1.67 0.34
C LEU A 85 -14.01 0.52 0.75
N ALA A 86 -14.14 -0.65 0.12
CA ALA A 86 -13.26 -1.79 0.33
C ALA A 86 -11.85 -1.51 -0.21
N VAL A 87 -11.73 -1.01 -1.45
CA VAL A 87 -10.42 -0.71 -2.08
C VAL A 87 -9.67 0.37 -1.31
N SER A 88 -10.34 1.45 -0.89
CA SER A 88 -9.70 2.52 -0.11
C SER A 88 -9.13 2.02 1.22
N LEU A 89 -9.87 1.15 1.92
CA LEU A 89 -9.41 0.55 3.17
C LEU A 89 -8.24 -0.42 2.92
N ALA A 90 -8.36 -1.28 1.91
CA ALA A 90 -7.34 -2.27 1.57
C ALA A 90 -6.01 -1.60 1.18
N LEU A 91 -6.05 -0.53 0.39
CA LEU A 91 -4.86 0.22 -0.01
C LEU A 91 -4.18 0.87 1.21
N ALA A 92 -4.94 1.52 2.08
CA ALA A 92 -4.39 2.16 3.27
C ALA A 92 -3.76 1.14 4.23
N LEU A 93 -4.45 0.03 4.50
CA LEU A 93 -3.93 -1.04 5.35
C LEU A 93 -2.67 -1.67 4.75
N ASN A 94 -2.71 -2.04 3.47
CA ASN A 94 -1.55 -2.63 2.81
C ASN A 94 -0.34 -1.71 2.87
N GLY A 95 -0.53 -0.42 2.60
CA GLY A 95 0.54 0.58 2.71
C GLY A 95 1.15 0.66 4.11
N VAL A 96 0.31 0.67 5.16
CA VAL A 96 0.79 0.68 6.56
C VAL A 96 1.59 -0.60 6.86
N PHE A 97 1.09 -1.78 6.48
CA PHE A 97 1.78 -3.04 6.71
C PHE A 97 3.12 -3.11 5.96
N THR A 98 3.16 -2.78 4.67
CA THR A 98 4.39 -2.81 3.88
C THR A 98 5.42 -1.82 4.42
N ASN A 99 4.99 -0.63 4.83
CA ASN A 99 5.89 0.36 5.42
C ASN A 99 6.38 -0.08 6.81
N THR A 100 5.54 -0.72 7.61
CA THR A 100 5.96 -1.25 8.91
C THR A 100 7.06 -2.30 8.74
N ILE A 101 6.89 -3.23 7.80
CA ILE A 101 7.92 -4.24 7.48
C ILE A 101 9.19 -3.55 6.97
N LYS A 102 9.06 -2.59 6.05
CA LYS A 102 10.16 -1.79 5.51
C LYS A 102 10.98 -1.13 6.64
N LEU A 103 10.31 -0.56 7.64
CA LEU A 103 10.97 0.14 8.74
C LEU A 103 11.63 -0.82 9.74
N ILE A 104 11.00 -1.96 10.05
CA ILE A 104 11.48 -2.90 11.07
C ILE A 104 12.60 -3.80 10.54
N VAL A 105 12.44 -4.36 9.34
CA VAL A 105 13.42 -5.29 8.74
C VAL A 105 14.67 -4.54 8.31
N GLY A 106 14.51 -3.28 7.93
CA GLY A 106 15.61 -2.40 7.60
C GLY A 106 16.16 -2.58 6.18
N ARG A 107 17.18 -1.79 5.87
CA ARG A 107 18.03 -1.97 4.68
C ARG A 107 19.36 -2.60 5.06
#